data_AF-A0A6M8V0C1-F1
#
_entry.id   AF-A0A6M8V0C1-F1
#
_cell.length_a   1.000
_cell.length_b   1.000
_cell.length_c   1.000
_cell.angle_alpha   90.00
_cell.angle_beta   90.00
_cell.angle_gamma   90.00
#
_symmetry.space_group_name_H-M   'P 1'
#
loop_
_entity.id
_entity.type
_entity.pdbx_description
1 polymer ?
#
loop_
_entity_poly.entity_id
_entity_poly.type
_entity_poly.pdbx_seq_one_letter_code
_entity_poly.pdbx_strand_id
1 'polypeptide(L)'
;MTFKINILKLTPLFVLFYSQVIAQTSEELINALYSENPLDVTFAIEAISEQQIYEALPAINELFESQPPFLQLAFLHALLVLDDADVETKALYVISIADEYANYDPPFKYDPLDAKAKATLVLIEMQNYSTVNYIFERIERDQPNYDGLSLTVLEIILNQYYPYEMQARTELENILNSLPYSSSEKYEAFCILIDKYGWQFQDQILDIFVNADYLPIKLKALEYLIQFNYSELNSLLKERIETEEYWSLRVDIADSLLQKFGEPSDLKTVIDYQPNEPNETAKSLIGFSIEEFIPPKPALNWSGLITKLISYTTEMYQYGWVANTQTRDYYITKLNLLNSQITSGRYKDACSTLNKALLVQIEKDLATNKITTEGYKFLHYYCVYIKEEFPGPLPCL
;
A
#
# COMPACT_ATOMS: atom_id res chain seq x y z
N MET A 1 12.22 22.98 22.12
CA MET A 1 13.42 23.73 21.69
C MET A 1 13.53 23.54 20.19
N THR A 2 13.15 24.57 19.44
CA THR A 2 12.81 24.50 18.02
C THR A 2 14.06 24.76 17.18
N PHE A 3 14.64 23.72 16.58
CA PHE A 3 15.65 23.89 15.54
C PHE A 3 14.94 24.10 14.20
N LYS A 4 14.70 25.38 13.85
CA LYS A 4 14.43 25.79 12.47
C LYS A 4 15.75 25.78 11.72
N ILE A 5 16.01 24.73 10.95
CA ILE A 5 17.03 24.77 9.88
C ILE A 5 16.37 25.42 8.67
N ASN A 6 17.01 26.48 8.17
CA ASN A 6 16.60 27.27 7.00
C ASN A 6 16.56 26.39 5.73
N ILE A 7 15.40 25.82 5.42
CA ILE A 7 15.09 25.22 4.10
C ILE A 7 14.63 26.28 3.09
N LEU A 8 14.46 27.54 3.51
CA LEU A 8 13.79 28.58 2.73
C LEU A 8 14.68 29.42 1.79
N LYS A 9 15.87 28.92 1.38
CA LYS A 9 16.74 29.67 0.45
C LYS A 9 17.17 28.92 -0.81
N LEU A 10 16.66 27.71 -1.05
CA LEU A 10 16.81 27.00 -2.34
C LEU A 10 15.46 26.80 -3.07
N THR A 11 14.35 26.94 -2.37
CA THR A 11 12.99 26.84 -2.92
C THR A 11 12.55 28.01 -3.82
N PRO A 12 12.94 29.29 -3.61
CA PRO A 12 12.53 30.35 -4.53
C PRO A 12 13.34 30.35 -5.83
N LEU A 13 14.53 29.72 -5.87
CA LEU A 13 15.30 29.60 -7.11
C LEU A 13 14.64 28.58 -8.06
N PHE A 14 14.25 27.41 -7.55
CA PHE A 14 13.54 26.39 -8.34
C PHE A 14 12.16 26.89 -8.83
N VAL A 15 11.40 27.63 -8.00
CA VAL A 15 10.09 28.19 -8.39
C VAL A 15 10.21 29.35 -9.38
N LEU A 16 11.28 30.16 -9.31
CA LEU A 16 11.53 31.22 -10.30
C LEU A 16 11.99 30.65 -11.65
N PHE A 17 12.78 29.57 -11.67
CA PHE A 17 13.16 28.88 -12.92
C PHE A 17 11.98 28.16 -13.58
N TYR A 18 11.14 27.46 -12.81
CA TYR A 18 9.90 26.86 -13.34
C TYR A 18 8.93 27.91 -13.90
N SER A 19 8.86 29.11 -13.30
CA SER A 19 8.01 30.19 -13.82
C SER A 19 8.51 30.80 -15.15
N GLN A 20 9.80 30.67 -15.46
CA GLN A 20 10.36 31.11 -16.75
C GLN A 20 10.11 30.09 -17.86
N VAL A 21 10.15 28.79 -17.57
CA VAL A 21 9.85 27.72 -18.54
C VAL A 21 8.37 27.75 -18.98
N ILE A 22 7.45 28.10 -18.09
CA ILE A 22 6.01 28.25 -18.39
C ILE A 22 5.70 29.56 -19.17
N ALA A 23 6.63 30.53 -19.18
CA ALA A 23 6.46 31.81 -19.85
C ALA A 23 7.10 31.87 -21.25
N GLN A 24 7.88 30.86 -21.64
CA GLN A 24 8.50 30.79 -22.96
C GLN A 24 7.51 30.36 -24.02
N THR A 25 7.58 31.02 -25.18
CA THR A 25 6.79 30.63 -26.35
C THR A 25 7.36 29.36 -27.00
N SER A 26 6.54 28.63 -27.76
CA SER A 26 7.00 27.46 -28.52
C SER A 26 8.16 27.81 -29.47
N GLU A 27 8.14 28.99 -30.08
CA GLU A 27 9.20 29.48 -30.95
C GLU A 27 10.53 29.72 -30.20
N GLU A 28 10.48 30.26 -28.97
CA GLU A 28 11.67 30.45 -28.13
C GLU A 28 12.30 29.12 -27.73
N LEU A 29 11.47 28.14 -27.37
CA LEU A 29 11.94 26.79 -27.02
C LEU A 29 12.55 26.07 -28.23
N ILE A 30 11.93 26.15 -29.40
CA ILE A 30 12.47 25.57 -30.65
C ILE A 30 13.80 26.24 -31.01
N ASN A 31 13.90 27.56 -30.91
CA ASN A 31 15.15 28.28 -31.19
C ASN A 31 16.27 27.90 -30.20
N ALA A 32 15.92 27.61 -28.94
CA ALA A 32 16.90 27.20 -27.93
C ALA A 32 17.55 25.84 -28.23
N LEU A 33 16.92 24.98 -29.04
CA LEU A 33 17.52 23.71 -29.50
C LEU A 33 18.80 23.92 -30.34
N TYR A 34 18.94 25.09 -30.98
CA TYR A 34 20.12 25.45 -31.77
C TYR A 34 21.23 26.14 -30.93
N SER A 35 21.08 26.20 -29.60
CA SER A 35 22.10 26.80 -28.72
C SER A 35 23.41 26.02 -28.74
N GLU A 36 24.54 26.73 -28.72
CA GLU A 36 25.87 26.11 -28.53
C GLU A 36 26.07 25.60 -27.09
N ASN A 37 25.24 26.03 -26.14
CA ASN A 37 25.29 25.60 -24.75
C ASN A 37 24.40 24.35 -24.57
N PRO A 38 24.98 23.16 -24.29
CA PRO A 38 24.21 21.93 -24.19
C PRO A 38 23.19 21.90 -23.04
N LEU A 39 23.37 22.73 -22.01
CA LEU A 39 22.39 22.85 -20.92
C LEU A 39 21.12 23.55 -21.40
N ASP A 40 21.24 24.59 -22.24
CA ASP A 40 20.07 25.28 -22.79
C ASP A 40 19.27 24.34 -23.70
N VAL A 41 19.97 23.52 -24.49
CA VAL A 41 19.36 22.48 -25.32
C VAL A 41 18.65 21.43 -24.45
N THR A 42 19.26 21.01 -23.34
CA THR A 42 18.66 20.05 -22.39
C THR A 42 17.36 20.60 -21.79
N PHE A 43 17.38 21.84 -21.29
CA PHE A 43 16.17 22.46 -20.72
C PHE A 43 15.08 22.68 -21.77
N ALA A 44 15.47 23.08 -22.98
CA ALA A 44 14.53 23.27 -24.08
C ALA A 44 13.84 21.97 -24.47
N ILE A 45 14.59 20.87 -24.61
CA ILE A 45 14.01 19.58 -25.01
C ILE A 45 13.13 18.97 -23.92
N GLU A 46 13.48 19.13 -22.64
CA GLU A 46 12.62 18.75 -21.51
C GLU A 46 11.30 19.54 -21.53
N ALA A 47 11.37 20.87 -21.65
CA ALA A 47 10.18 21.72 -21.70
C ALA A 47 9.29 21.43 -22.92
N ILE A 48 9.88 21.17 -24.08
CA ILE A 48 9.16 20.75 -25.29
C ILE A 48 8.41 19.44 -25.06
N SER A 49 9.04 18.48 -24.38
CA SER A 49 8.41 17.19 -24.06
C SER A 49 7.25 17.35 -23.06
N GLU A 50 7.48 18.09 -21.97
CA GLU A 50 6.46 18.35 -20.95
C GLU A 50 5.24 19.10 -21.49
N GLN A 51 5.48 20.07 -22.38
CA GLN A 51 4.43 20.89 -23.00
C GLN A 51 3.85 20.28 -24.29
N GLN A 52 4.38 19.14 -24.75
CA GLN A 52 3.97 18.44 -25.97
C GLN A 52 3.96 19.37 -27.21
N ILE A 53 5.08 20.05 -27.47
CA ILE A 53 5.20 21.00 -28.59
C ILE A 53 5.53 20.24 -29.89
N TYR A 54 4.51 19.75 -30.57
CA TYR A 54 4.65 18.97 -31.82
C TYR A 54 5.36 19.72 -32.95
N GLU A 55 5.26 21.06 -33.00
CA GLU A 55 5.94 21.88 -34.00
C GLU A 55 7.47 21.80 -33.91
N ALA A 56 8.02 21.31 -32.79
CA ALA A 56 9.45 21.12 -32.62
C ALA A 56 10.01 19.88 -33.35
N LEU A 57 9.15 18.93 -33.75
CA LEU A 57 9.56 17.66 -34.36
C LEU A 57 10.55 17.82 -35.53
N PRO A 58 10.37 18.74 -36.50
CA PRO A 58 11.32 18.93 -37.59
C PRO A 58 12.72 19.35 -37.08
N ALA A 59 12.79 20.25 -36.10
CA ALA A 59 14.05 20.74 -35.55
C ALA A 59 14.76 19.65 -34.73
N ILE A 60 14.02 18.89 -33.91
CA ILE A 60 14.56 17.75 -33.16
C ILE A 60 15.14 16.71 -34.13
N ASN A 61 14.41 16.39 -35.19
CA ASN A 61 14.83 15.44 -36.21
C ASN A 61 16.08 15.88 -36.98
N GLU A 62 16.14 17.16 -37.37
CA GLU A 62 17.30 17.78 -38.04
C GLU A 62 18.55 17.70 -37.16
N LEU A 63 18.40 18.04 -35.89
CA LEU A 63 19.54 18.21 -34.98
C LEU A 63 20.03 16.89 -34.38
N PHE A 64 19.19 15.87 -34.29
CA PHE A 64 19.44 14.62 -33.54
C PHE A 64 20.87 14.07 -33.69
N GLU A 65 21.30 13.73 -34.90
CA GLU A 65 22.62 13.09 -35.12
C GLU A 65 23.81 14.02 -34.87
N SER A 66 23.59 15.34 -34.97
CA SER A 66 24.63 16.35 -34.73
C SER A 66 24.88 16.63 -33.25
N GLN A 67 23.93 16.24 -32.39
CA GLN A 67 24.02 16.46 -30.95
C GLN A 67 24.99 15.47 -30.29
N PRO A 68 25.62 15.86 -29.15
CA PRO A 68 26.42 14.93 -28.36
C PRO A 68 25.54 13.80 -27.80
N PRO A 69 26.14 12.64 -27.48
CA PRO A 69 25.40 11.41 -27.15
C PRO A 69 24.40 11.53 -25.99
N PHE A 70 24.73 12.32 -24.97
CA PHE A 70 23.81 12.52 -23.84
C PHE A 70 22.57 13.33 -24.24
N LEU A 71 22.71 14.29 -25.18
CA LEU A 71 21.58 15.04 -25.74
C LEU A 71 20.76 14.20 -26.70
N GLN A 72 21.39 13.27 -27.44
CA GLN A 72 20.67 12.31 -28.28
C GLN A 72 19.67 11.47 -27.46
N LEU A 73 20.04 11.07 -26.23
CA LEU A 73 19.12 10.37 -25.32
C LEU A 73 17.95 11.26 -24.88
N ALA A 74 18.20 12.53 -24.56
CA ALA A 74 17.14 13.47 -24.21
C ALA A 74 16.18 13.73 -25.39
N PHE A 75 16.73 13.84 -26.60
CA PHE A 75 15.96 13.97 -27.83
C PHE A 75 15.13 12.71 -28.10
N LEU A 76 15.70 11.53 -27.84
CA LEU A 76 15.01 10.26 -28.04
C LEU A 76 13.75 10.16 -27.16
N HIS A 77 13.84 10.57 -25.90
CA HIS A 77 12.67 10.64 -25.01
C HIS A 77 11.62 11.64 -25.53
N ALA A 78 12.04 12.82 -25.99
CA ALA A 78 11.12 13.81 -26.55
C ALA A 78 10.39 13.29 -27.81
N LEU A 79 11.11 12.62 -28.71
CA LEU A 79 10.54 12.00 -29.90
C LEU A 79 9.51 10.92 -29.55
N LEU A 80 9.76 10.14 -28.49
CA LEU A 80 8.80 9.16 -27.99
C LEU A 80 7.52 9.82 -27.46
N VAL A 81 7.65 10.86 -26.62
CA VAL A 81 6.50 11.59 -26.06
C VAL A 81 5.68 12.28 -27.15
N LEU A 82 6.33 12.78 -28.20
CA LEU A 82 5.68 13.47 -29.33
C LEU A 82 5.18 12.52 -30.43
N ASP A 83 5.29 11.20 -30.23
CA ASP A 83 4.83 10.15 -31.17
C ASP A 83 5.47 10.28 -32.57
N ASP A 84 6.79 10.54 -32.62
CA ASP A 84 7.53 10.61 -33.89
C ASP A 84 7.70 9.23 -34.54
N ALA A 85 7.49 9.15 -35.84
CA ALA A 85 7.52 7.89 -36.58
C ALA A 85 8.91 7.23 -36.67
N ASP A 86 9.99 8.00 -36.53
CA ASP A 86 11.37 7.52 -36.71
C ASP A 86 12.06 7.20 -35.37
N VAL A 87 11.36 7.33 -34.24
CA VAL A 87 11.94 7.14 -32.89
C VAL A 87 12.53 5.74 -32.70
N GLU A 88 11.91 4.69 -33.24
CA GLU A 88 12.46 3.32 -33.21
C GLU A 88 13.82 3.24 -33.91
N THR A 89 13.91 3.79 -35.12
CA THR A 89 15.14 3.80 -35.92
C THR A 89 16.25 4.58 -35.21
N LYS A 90 15.90 5.72 -34.60
CA LYS A 90 16.86 6.56 -33.86
C LYS A 90 17.33 5.91 -32.57
N ALA A 91 16.47 5.17 -31.87
CA ALA A 91 16.86 4.40 -30.69
C ALA A 91 17.88 3.31 -31.05
N LEU A 92 17.63 2.57 -32.13
CA LEU A 92 18.56 1.57 -32.66
C LEU A 92 19.89 2.20 -33.11
N TYR A 93 19.84 3.39 -33.70
CA TYR A 93 21.04 4.15 -34.05
C TYR A 93 21.89 4.50 -32.82
N VAL A 94 21.28 5.05 -31.76
CA VAL A 94 21.98 5.37 -30.50
C VAL A 94 22.64 4.13 -29.91
N ILE A 95 21.94 2.99 -29.91
CA ILE A 95 22.51 1.71 -29.45
C ILE A 95 23.74 1.31 -30.27
N SER A 96 23.69 1.49 -31.60
CA SER A 96 24.76 1.06 -32.51
C SER A 96 26.05 1.85 -32.35
N ILE A 97 25.97 3.14 -32.01
CA ILE A 97 27.12 4.04 -31.90
C ILE A 97 27.62 4.25 -30.46
N ALA A 98 26.91 3.75 -29.45
CA ALA A 98 27.22 4.04 -28.05
C ALA A 98 28.68 3.72 -27.68
N ASP A 99 29.25 2.62 -28.18
CA ASP A 99 30.64 2.26 -27.87
C ASP A 99 31.68 3.22 -28.48
N GLU A 100 31.33 3.95 -29.55
CA GLU A 100 32.21 4.94 -30.16
C GLU A 100 32.48 6.13 -29.22
N TYR A 101 31.58 6.35 -28.27
CA TYR A 101 31.65 7.44 -27.30
C TYR A 101 32.16 6.99 -25.93
N ALA A 102 32.75 5.79 -25.81
CA ALA A 102 33.28 5.27 -24.54
C ALA A 102 34.33 6.18 -23.87
N ASN A 103 35.01 7.04 -24.64
CA ASN A 103 35.99 8.01 -24.15
C ASN A 103 35.47 9.46 -24.15
N TYR A 104 34.17 9.67 -24.35
CA TYR A 104 33.56 10.99 -24.34
C TYR A 104 33.39 11.48 -22.89
N ASP A 105 33.96 12.66 -22.58
CA ASP A 105 34.12 13.18 -21.21
C ASP A 105 33.47 14.56 -20.93
N PRO A 106 33.22 15.47 -21.91
CA PRO A 106 32.62 16.79 -21.61
C PRO A 106 31.20 17.01 -22.19
N PRO A 107 30.21 17.55 -21.44
CA PRO A 107 30.25 18.00 -20.04
C PRO A 107 29.96 16.89 -19.01
N PHE A 108 29.60 15.68 -19.45
CA PHE A 108 29.33 14.53 -18.59
C PHE A 108 30.05 13.29 -19.14
N LYS A 109 30.61 12.48 -18.23
CA LYS A 109 31.17 11.18 -18.56
C LYS A 109 30.09 10.29 -19.17
N TYR A 110 30.35 9.79 -20.36
CA TYR A 110 29.43 8.91 -21.05
C TYR A 110 29.65 7.44 -20.65
N ASP A 111 28.57 6.71 -20.40
CA ASP A 111 28.58 5.27 -20.15
C ASP A 111 27.83 4.57 -21.29
N PRO A 112 28.53 3.84 -22.19
CA PRO A 112 27.91 3.17 -23.33
C PRO A 112 26.80 2.19 -22.94
N LEU A 113 26.95 1.44 -21.85
CA LEU A 113 25.94 0.47 -21.44
C LEU A 113 24.70 1.19 -20.87
N ASP A 114 24.90 2.29 -20.15
CA ASP A 114 23.79 3.13 -19.67
C ASP A 114 22.99 3.72 -20.84
N ALA A 115 23.67 4.21 -21.87
CA ALA A 115 23.03 4.74 -23.06
C ALA A 115 22.27 3.67 -23.85
N LYS A 116 22.88 2.48 -24.03
CA LYS A 116 22.20 1.33 -24.67
C LYS A 116 20.96 0.91 -23.90
N ALA A 117 21.03 0.88 -22.57
CA ALA A 117 19.89 0.55 -21.71
C ALA A 117 18.77 1.61 -21.82
N LYS A 118 19.10 2.90 -21.77
CA LYS A 118 18.11 3.99 -21.93
C LYS A 118 17.44 4.01 -23.30
N ALA A 119 18.20 3.80 -24.37
CA ALA A 119 17.63 3.67 -25.71
C ALA A 119 16.79 2.39 -25.86
N THR A 120 17.18 1.31 -25.19
CA THR A 120 16.39 0.08 -25.11
C THR A 120 15.07 0.30 -24.38
N LEU A 121 15.02 1.15 -23.34
CA LEU A 121 13.76 1.50 -22.69
C LEU A 121 12.78 2.17 -23.64
N VAL A 122 13.24 3.12 -24.46
CA VAL A 122 12.41 3.73 -25.51
C VAL A 122 11.84 2.66 -26.43
N LEU A 123 12.66 1.70 -26.88
CA LEU A 123 12.20 0.59 -27.71
C LEU A 123 11.15 -0.28 -26.98
N ILE A 124 11.34 -0.56 -25.69
CA ILE A 124 10.39 -1.33 -24.88
C ILE A 124 9.03 -0.63 -24.79
N GLU A 125 8.99 0.69 -24.63
CA GLU A 125 7.74 1.48 -24.64
C GLU A 125 7.02 1.40 -25.99
N MET A 126 7.77 1.25 -27.08
CA MET A 126 7.25 0.96 -28.42
C MET A 126 6.91 -0.53 -28.65
N GLN A 127 6.98 -1.36 -27.61
CA GLN A 127 6.79 -2.83 -27.68
C GLN A 127 7.85 -3.56 -28.53
N ASN A 128 9.01 -2.93 -28.77
CA ASN A 128 10.17 -3.56 -29.39
C ASN A 128 11.18 -4.01 -28.32
N TYR A 129 11.27 -5.33 -28.12
CA TYR A 129 12.13 -5.95 -27.11
C TYR A 129 13.46 -6.49 -27.66
N SER A 130 13.84 -6.12 -28.90
CA SER A 130 14.98 -6.72 -29.61
C SER A 130 16.33 -6.51 -28.92
N THR A 131 16.45 -5.51 -28.05
CA THR A 131 17.71 -5.14 -27.37
C THR A 131 17.64 -5.26 -25.85
N VAL A 132 16.60 -5.92 -25.31
CA VAL A 132 16.32 -6.04 -23.86
C VAL A 132 17.50 -6.59 -23.04
N ASN A 133 18.40 -7.37 -23.64
CA ASN A 133 19.59 -7.88 -22.97
C ASN A 133 20.48 -6.78 -22.37
N TYR A 134 20.53 -5.58 -22.96
CA TYR A 134 21.31 -4.48 -22.40
C TYR A 134 20.77 -3.99 -21.04
N ILE A 135 19.47 -4.18 -20.77
CA ILE A 135 18.89 -3.91 -19.45
C ILE A 135 19.45 -4.89 -18.43
N PHE A 136 19.45 -6.19 -18.76
CA PHE A 136 19.97 -7.22 -17.87
C PHE A 136 21.48 -7.13 -17.66
N GLU A 137 22.25 -6.82 -18.70
CA GLU A 137 23.69 -6.56 -18.59
C GLU A 137 24.00 -5.40 -17.64
N ARG A 138 23.19 -4.32 -17.71
CA ARG A 138 23.31 -3.17 -16.80
C ARG A 138 22.98 -3.56 -15.36
N ILE A 139 21.89 -4.29 -15.16
CA ILE A 139 21.49 -4.81 -13.84
C ILE A 139 22.61 -5.64 -13.23
N GLU A 140 23.18 -6.59 -13.99
CA GLU A 140 24.26 -7.47 -13.54
C GLU A 140 25.53 -6.68 -13.16
N ARG A 141 25.90 -5.68 -13.98
CA ARG A 141 27.06 -4.83 -13.71
C ARG A 141 26.90 -4.00 -12.43
N ASP A 142 25.71 -3.48 -12.20
CA ASP A 142 25.46 -2.49 -11.15
C ASP A 142 25.13 -3.12 -9.79
N GLN A 143 24.96 -4.44 -9.71
CA GLN A 143 24.71 -5.14 -8.44
C GLN A 143 25.79 -4.83 -7.39
N PRO A 144 25.42 -4.58 -6.12
CA PRO A 144 24.07 -4.53 -5.55
C PRO A 144 23.41 -3.14 -5.59
N ASN A 145 23.99 -2.16 -6.28
CA ASN A 145 23.50 -0.78 -6.37
C ASN A 145 22.56 -0.62 -7.56
N TYR A 146 21.40 -1.27 -7.50
CA TYR A 146 20.37 -1.13 -8.51
C TYR A 146 19.84 0.31 -8.53
N ASP A 147 19.54 0.84 -9.72
CA ASP A 147 18.89 2.13 -9.87
C ASP A 147 17.38 1.98 -10.06
N GLY A 148 16.62 3.04 -9.78
CA GLY A 148 15.15 3.01 -9.92
C GLY A 148 14.69 2.70 -11.35
N LEU A 149 15.47 3.12 -12.36
CA LEU A 149 15.20 2.80 -13.77
C LEU A 149 15.16 1.29 -14.00
N SER A 150 16.13 0.55 -13.47
CA SER A 150 16.19 -0.91 -13.62
C SER A 150 14.94 -1.60 -13.06
N LEU A 151 14.42 -1.14 -11.92
CA LEU A 151 13.21 -1.70 -11.31
C LEU A 151 11.96 -1.42 -12.14
N THR A 152 11.81 -0.18 -12.65
CA THR A 152 10.72 0.17 -13.57
C THR A 152 10.73 -0.71 -14.81
N VAL A 153 11.90 -0.95 -15.40
CA VAL A 153 12.00 -1.80 -16.61
C VAL A 153 11.70 -3.27 -16.29
N LEU A 154 12.20 -3.78 -15.16
CA LEU A 154 11.88 -5.13 -14.72
C LEU A 154 10.36 -5.32 -14.55
N GLU A 155 9.66 -4.34 -13.95
CA GLU A 155 8.21 -4.36 -13.84
C GLU A 155 7.51 -4.36 -15.22
N ILE A 156 7.95 -3.52 -16.16
CA ILE A 156 7.38 -3.48 -17.52
C ILE A 156 7.56 -4.83 -18.22
N ILE A 157 8.78 -5.39 -18.22
CA ILE A 157 9.07 -6.70 -18.82
C ILE A 157 8.21 -7.77 -18.17
N LEU A 158 8.14 -7.77 -16.84
CA LEU A 158 7.34 -8.70 -16.07
C LEU A 158 5.88 -8.64 -16.52
N ASN A 159 5.28 -7.45 -16.65
CA ASN A 159 3.85 -7.29 -16.94
C ASN A 159 3.49 -7.44 -18.42
N GLN A 160 4.39 -7.13 -19.34
CA GLN A 160 4.04 -6.92 -20.75
C GLN A 160 4.77 -7.88 -21.71
N TYR A 161 5.84 -8.57 -21.28
CA TYR A 161 6.65 -9.39 -22.18
C TYR A 161 7.03 -10.78 -21.65
N TYR A 162 6.21 -11.76 -22.01
CA TYR A 162 6.32 -13.15 -21.56
C TYR A 162 7.70 -13.82 -21.77
N PRO A 163 8.44 -13.60 -22.89
CA PRO A 163 9.72 -14.29 -23.11
C PRO A 163 10.81 -13.98 -22.08
N TYR A 164 10.77 -12.82 -21.42
CA TYR A 164 11.76 -12.44 -20.38
C TYR A 164 11.13 -12.32 -18.98
N GLU A 165 9.85 -12.68 -18.83
CA GLU A 165 9.15 -12.63 -17.54
C GLU A 165 9.91 -13.39 -16.45
N MET A 166 10.36 -14.62 -16.75
CA MET A 166 11.06 -15.45 -15.78
C MET A 166 12.40 -14.84 -15.34
N GLN A 167 13.13 -14.23 -16.29
CA GLN A 167 14.40 -13.57 -15.99
C GLN A 167 14.16 -12.31 -15.15
N ALA A 168 13.17 -11.50 -15.51
CA ALA A 168 12.81 -10.31 -14.74
C ALA A 168 12.35 -10.64 -13.31
N ARG A 169 11.52 -11.69 -13.17
CA ARG A 169 11.12 -12.22 -11.86
C ARG A 169 12.34 -12.64 -11.04
N THR A 170 13.27 -13.37 -11.65
CA THR A 170 14.47 -13.87 -10.97
C THR A 170 15.32 -12.72 -10.43
N GLU A 171 15.51 -11.65 -11.23
CA GLU A 171 16.23 -10.47 -10.76
C GLU A 171 15.51 -9.75 -9.61
N LEU A 172 14.19 -9.59 -9.68
CA LEU A 172 13.40 -9.01 -8.58
C LEU A 172 13.48 -9.86 -7.31
N GLU A 173 13.44 -11.19 -7.43
CA GLU A 173 13.62 -12.10 -6.29
C GLU A 173 15.04 -12.00 -5.72
N ASN A 174 16.07 -11.86 -6.56
CA ASN A 174 17.44 -11.62 -6.11
C ASN A 174 17.55 -10.32 -5.32
N ILE A 175 16.94 -9.24 -5.79
CA ILE A 175 16.89 -7.94 -5.11
C ILE A 175 16.19 -8.08 -3.74
N LEU A 176 15.00 -8.71 -3.72
CA LEU A 176 14.23 -8.93 -2.50
C LEU A 176 15.02 -9.72 -1.45
N ASN A 177 15.77 -10.74 -1.87
CA ASN A 177 16.47 -11.64 -0.96
C ASN A 177 17.86 -11.15 -0.52
N SER A 178 18.52 -10.28 -1.30
CA SER A 178 19.92 -9.89 -1.06
C SER A 178 20.10 -8.54 -0.37
N LEU A 179 19.16 -7.61 -0.56
CA LEU A 179 19.28 -6.25 -0.04
C LEU A 179 18.78 -6.12 1.41
N PRO A 180 19.27 -5.11 2.17
CA PRO A 180 18.77 -4.80 3.51
C PRO A 180 17.32 -4.29 3.46
N TYR A 181 16.54 -4.51 4.52
CA TYR A 181 15.12 -4.08 4.58
C TYR A 181 14.93 -2.56 4.40
N SER A 182 15.95 -1.75 4.72
CA SER A 182 15.94 -0.30 4.56
C SER A 182 16.19 0.21 3.13
N SER A 183 16.46 -0.68 2.16
CA SER A 183 16.68 -0.30 0.75
C SER A 183 15.35 0.02 0.06
N SER A 184 15.33 1.12 -0.69
CA SER A 184 14.23 1.49 -1.59
C SER A 184 13.98 0.39 -2.62
N GLU A 185 15.06 -0.17 -3.16
CA GLU A 185 15.02 -1.17 -4.22
C GLU A 185 14.38 -2.47 -3.72
N LYS A 186 14.67 -2.88 -2.48
CA LYS A 186 14.01 -4.02 -1.83
C LYS A 186 12.52 -3.79 -1.63
N TYR A 187 12.15 -2.59 -1.17
CA TYR A 187 10.75 -2.21 -0.98
C TYR A 187 9.98 -2.24 -2.31
N GLU A 188 10.56 -1.69 -3.37
CA GLU A 188 9.96 -1.67 -4.71
C GLU A 188 9.85 -3.10 -5.28
N ALA A 189 10.91 -3.90 -5.22
CA ALA A 189 10.87 -5.30 -5.67
C ALA A 189 9.83 -6.13 -4.91
N PHE A 190 9.69 -5.91 -3.60
CA PHE A 190 8.64 -6.50 -2.77
C PHE A 190 7.24 -6.15 -3.30
N CYS A 191 6.97 -4.87 -3.58
CA CYS A 191 5.69 -4.43 -4.10
C CYS A 191 5.41 -5.03 -5.48
N ILE A 192 6.35 -4.93 -6.42
CA ILE A 192 6.21 -5.43 -7.81
C ILE A 192 5.89 -6.93 -7.82
N LEU A 193 6.66 -7.73 -7.07
CA LEU A 193 6.47 -9.18 -7.02
C LEU A 193 5.10 -9.56 -6.44
N ILE A 194 4.67 -8.90 -5.37
CA ILE A 194 3.41 -9.24 -4.70
C ILE A 194 2.20 -8.74 -5.47
N ASP A 195 2.26 -7.52 -6.02
CA ASP A 195 1.15 -6.98 -6.80
C ASP A 195 0.83 -7.86 -8.01
N LYS A 196 1.87 -8.49 -8.60
CA LYS A 196 1.69 -9.42 -9.72
C LYS A 196 1.36 -10.86 -9.30
N TYR A 197 2.12 -11.46 -8.39
CA TYR A 197 2.01 -12.89 -8.08
C TYR A 197 1.20 -13.20 -6.82
N GLY A 198 0.86 -12.17 -6.04
CA GLY A 198 -0.01 -12.23 -4.87
C GLY A 198 0.44 -13.25 -3.85
N TRP A 199 -0.49 -14.14 -3.50
CA TRP A 199 -0.35 -15.12 -2.42
C TRP A 199 0.79 -16.14 -2.62
N GLN A 200 1.40 -16.23 -3.81
CA GLN A 200 2.58 -17.05 -4.03
C GLN A 200 3.77 -16.63 -3.14
N PHE A 201 3.79 -15.38 -2.68
CA PHE A 201 4.83 -14.81 -1.81
C PHE A 201 4.40 -14.74 -0.33
N GLN A 202 3.41 -15.54 0.09
CA GLN A 202 2.91 -15.53 1.48
C GLN A 202 4.04 -15.65 2.51
N ASP A 203 4.98 -16.59 2.31
CA ASP A 203 6.06 -16.83 3.26
C ASP A 203 6.99 -15.61 3.39
N GLN A 204 7.28 -14.93 2.28
CA GLN A 204 8.08 -13.71 2.27
C GLN A 204 7.33 -12.54 2.92
N ILE A 205 6.02 -12.41 2.69
CA ILE A 205 5.19 -11.40 3.34
C ILE A 205 5.23 -11.59 4.87
N LEU A 206 5.08 -12.84 5.33
CA LEU A 206 5.14 -13.17 6.74
C LEU A 206 6.52 -12.91 7.35
N ASP A 207 7.58 -13.35 6.68
CA ASP A 207 8.96 -13.09 7.13
C ASP A 207 9.21 -11.59 7.28
N ILE A 208 8.86 -10.78 6.29
CA ILE A 208 9.03 -9.33 6.33
C ILE A 208 8.20 -8.71 7.46
N PHE A 209 6.94 -9.11 7.63
CA PHE A 209 6.11 -8.57 8.70
C PHE A 209 6.69 -8.86 10.10
N VAL A 210 7.22 -10.07 10.31
CA VAL A 210 7.72 -10.51 11.62
C VAL A 210 9.13 -10.00 11.89
N ASN A 211 10.02 -10.10 10.89
CA ASN A 211 11.47 -9.98 11.07
C ASN A 211 12.07 -8.68 10.55
N ALA A 212 11.37 -7.91 9.70
CA ALA A 212 11.96 -6.68 9.17
C ALA A 212 12.22 -5.64 10.29
N ASP A 213 13.37 -4.99 10.22
CA ASP A 213 13.80 -3.90 11.10
C ASP A 213 13.57 -2.52 10.48
N TYR A 214 12.69 -2.45 9.47
CA TYR A 214 12.34 -1.23 8.77
C TYR A 214 10.83 -1.07 8.66
N LEU A 215 10.29 -0.03 9.28
CA LEU A 215 8.85 0.18 9.42
C LEU A 215 8.09 0.24 8.07
N PRO A 216 8.53 0.97 7.02
CA PRO A 216 7.77 1.06 5.77
C PRO A 216 7.47 -0.28 5.10
N ILE A 217 8.48 -1.17 4.97
CA ILE A 217 8.26 -2.48 4.36
C ILE A 217 7.43 -3.41 5.26
N LYS A 218 7.56 -3.26 6.60
CA LYS A 218 6.75 -4.00 7.57
C LYS A 218 5.26 -3.61 7.51
N LEU A 219 4.97 -2.31 7.42
CA LEU A 219 3.60 -1.80 7.21
C LEU A 219 3.03 -2.33 5.89
N LYS A 220 3.83 -2.31 4.82
CA LYS A 220 3.40 -2.84 3.53
C LYS A 220 3.08 -4.34 3.58
N ALA A 221 3.89 -5.12 4.30
CA ALA A 221 3.61 -6.52 4.54
C ALA A 221 2.30 -6.73 5.32
N LEU A 222 2.02 -5.93 6.34
CA LEU A 222 0.73 -5.96 7.05
C LEU A 222 -0.44 -5.66 6.11
N GLU A 223 -0.33 -4.64 5.26
CA GLU A 223 -1.35 -4.32 4.24
C GLU A 223 -1.64 -5.54 3.36
N TYR A 224 -0.61 -6.22 2.87
CA TYR A 224 -0.77 -7.41 2.04
C TYR A 224 -1.39 -8.60 2.80
N LEU A 225 -1.00 -8.85 4.05
CA LEU A 225 -1.65 -9.88 4.88
C LEU A 225 -3.14 -9.58 5.09
N ILE A 226 -3.49 -8.30 5.25
CA ILE A 226 -4.88 -7.85 5.37
C ILE A 226 -5.62 -8.06 4.03
N GLN A 227 -5.05 -7.59 2.92
CA GLN A 227 -5.63 -7.65 1.58
C GLN A 227 -5.92 -9.09 1.15
N PHE A 228 -4.99 -10.01 1.42
CA PHE A 228 -5.13 -11.41 1.06
C PHE A 228 -5.88 -12.26 2.10
N ASN A 229 -6.40 -11.63 3.16
CA ASN A 229 -7.13 -12.30 4.24
C ASN A 229 -6.34 -13.47 4.85
N TYR A 230 -5.08 -13.24 5.24
CA TYR A 230 -4.27 -14.26 5.89
C TYR A 230 -5.00 -14.85 7.10
N SER A 231 -5.27 -16.16 7.06
CA SER A 231 -6.20 -16.81 8.01
C SER A 231 -5.74 -16.75 9.47
N GLU A 232 -4.43 -16.68 9.72
CA GLU A 232 -3.87 -16.61 11.07
C GLU A 232 -3.53 -15.18 11.50
N LEU A 233 -3.87 -14.17 10.69
CA LEU A 233 -3.53 -12.77 10.97
C LEU A 233 -4.01 -12.33 12.34
N ASN A 234 -5.22 -12.72 12.76
CA ASN A 234 -5.74 -12.38 14.08
C ASN A 234 -4.82 -12.86 15.21
N SER A 235 -4.41 -14.13 15.16
CA SER A 235 -3.55 -14.73 16.20
C SER A 235 -2.15 -14.12 16.15
N LEU A 236 -1.62 -13.88 14.95
CA LEU A 236 -0.32 -13.25 14.75
C LEU A 236 -0.30 -11.83 15.32
N LEU A 237 -1.34 -11.01 15.08
CA LEU A 237 -1.44 -9.66 15.62
C LEU A 237 -1.51 -9.65 17.16
N LYS A 238 -2.25 -10.59 17.77
CA LYS A 238 -2.31 -10.76 19.23
C LYS A 238 -0.95 -11.08 19.83
N GLU A 239 -0.12 -11.88 19.16
CA GLU A 239 1.25 -12.17 19.61
C GLU A 239 2.18 -10.97 19.39
N ARG A 240 2.05 -10.30 18.24
CA ARG A 240 2.96 -9.22 17.84
C ARG A 240 2.77 -7.94 18.61
N ILE A 241 1.57 -7.62 19.11
CA ILE A 241 1.35 -6.36 19.86
C ILE A 241 2.27 -6.23 21.08
N GLU A 242 2.62 -7.35 21.73
CA GLU A 242 3.50 -7.40 22.91
C GLU A 242 5.00 -7.29 22.56
N THR A 243 5.39 -7.62 21.34
CA THR A 243 6.80 -7.80 20.94
C THR A 243 7.25 -6.85 19.83
N GLU A 244 6.34 -6.16 19.17
CA GLU A 244 6.66 -5.20 18.11
C GLU A 244 7.41 -3.99 18.68
N GLU A 245 8.47 -3.55 18.01
CA GLU A 245 9.36 -2.49 18.48
C GLU A 245 8.80 -1.09 18.17
N TYR A 246 8.13 -0.94 17.02
CA TYR A 246 7.57 0.34 16.59
C TYR A 246 6.24 0.63 17.28
N TRP A 247 6.22 1.67 18.13
CA TRP A 247 5.00 2.08 18.83
C TRP A 247 3.85 2.42 17.87
N SER A 248 4.15 3.01 16.70
CA SER A 248 3.13 3.34 15.70
C SER A 248 2.48 2.09 15.13
N LEU A 249 3.29 1.05 14.86
CA LEU A 249 2.77 -0.23 14.40
C LEU A 249 1.98 -0.96 15.50
N ARG A 250 2.33 -0.81 16.78
CA ARG A 250 1.51 -1.34 17.88
C ARG A 250 0.12 -0.69 17.93
N VAL A 251 0.01 0.60 17.61
CA VAL A 251 -1.28 1.28 17.44
C VAL A 251 -2.03 0.68 16.25
N ASP A 252 -1.39 0.52 15.10
CA ASP A 252 -2.03 -0.07 13.89
C ASP A 252 -2.47 -1.52 14.13
N ILE A 253 -1.70 -2.30 14.90
CA ILE A 253 -2.05 -3.66 15.33
C ILE A 253 -3.29 -3.63 16.23
N ALA A 254 -3.32 -2.75 17.24
CA ALA A 254 -4.47 -2.60 18.14
C ALA A 254 -5.74 -2.20 17.36
N ASP A 255 -5.63 -1.22 16.47
CA ASP A 255 -6.73 -0.77 15.62
C ASP A 255 -7.19 -1.88 14.67
N SER A 256 -6.27 -2.65 14.10
CA SER A 256 -6.60 -3.80 13.25
C SER A 256 -7.35 -4.88 14.03
N LEU A 257 -6.91 -5.21 15.26
CA LEU A 257 -7.61 -6.15 16.13
C LEU A 257 -9.04 -5.70 16.43
N LEU A 258 -9.26 -4.41 16.69
CA LEU A 258 -10.58 -3.87 17.01
C LEU A 258 -11.48 -3.69 15.78
N GLN A 259 -10.98 -3.06 14.72
CA GLN A 259 -11.81 -2.64 13.58
C GLN A 259 -12.03 -3.76 12.55
N LYS A 260 -11.04 -4.63 12.34
CA LYS A 260 -11.15 -5.73 11.35
C LYS A 260 -11.77 -6.99 11.95
N PHE A 261 -11.37 -7.37 13.16
CA PHE A 261 -11.83 -8.62 13.79
C PHE A 261 -12.91 -8.33 14.85
N GLY A 262 -12.56 -7.52 15.85
CA GLY A 262 -13.48 -6.96 16.84
C GLY A 262 -14.28 -8.01 17.61
N GLU A 263 -13.64 -9.13 17.95
CA GLU A 263 -14.17 -10.16 18.84
C GLU A 263 -13.87 -9.83 20.31
N PRO A 264 -14.57 -10.44 21.31
CA PRO A 264 -14.28 -10.19 22.72
C PRO A 264 -12.82 -10.44 23.08
N SER A 265 -12.21 -11.51 22.57
CA SER A 265 -10.78 -11.78 22.75
C SER A 265 -9.86 -10.70 22.16
N ASP A 266 -10.26 -10.03 21.08
CA ASP A 266 -9.49 -8.94 20.47
C ASP A 266 -9.50 -7.72 21.39
N LEU A 267 -10.70 -7.29 21.81
CA LEU A 267 -10.84 -6.19 22.76
C LEU A 267 -10.12 -6.50 24.08
N LYS A 268 -10.23 -7.73 24.58
CA LYS A 268 -9.54 -8.15 25.80
C LYS A 268 -8.02 -8.05 25.65
N THR A 269 -7.48 -8.52 24.53
CA THR A 269 -6.04 -8.43 24.24
C THR A 269 -5.57 -6.97 24.27
N VAL A 270 -6.30 -6.08 23.60
CA VAL A 270 -5.93 -4.65 23.53
C VAL A 270 -6.05 -3.96 24.89
N ILE A 271 -7.10 -4.28 25.67
CA ILE A 271 -7.28 -3.77 27.05
C ILE A 271 -6.16 -4.25 27.98
N ASP A 272 -5.74 -5.50 27.86
CA ASP A 272 -4.68 -6.06 28.71
C ASP A 272 -3.31 -5.50 28.35
N TYR A 273 -3.08 -5.23 27.07
CA TYR A 273 -1.85 -4.65 26.56
C TYR A 273 -1.70 -3.18 26.94
N GLN A 274 -2.74 -2.36 26.76
CA GLN A 274 -2.67 -0.89 26.86
C GLN A 274 -1.99 -0.35 28.13
N PRO A 275 -2.22 -0.90 29.34
CA PRO A 275 -1.53 -0.43 30.54
C PRO A 275 -0.01 -0.59 30.49
N ASN A 276 0.49 -1.58 29.75
CA ASN A 276 1.90 -1.94 29.62
C ASN A 276 2.61 -1.23 28.44
N GLU A 277 1.88 -0.51 27.59
CA GLU A 277 2.48 0.23 26.46
C GLU A 277 3.48 1.28 26.98
N PRO A 278 4.77 1.19 26.59
CA PRO A 278 5.80 2.11 27.09
C PRO A 278 5.71 3.53 26.50
N ASN A 279 5.10 3.71 25.33
CA ASN A 279 4.96 5.01 24.69
C ASN A 279 3.62 5.67 25.07
N GLU A 280 3.67 6.80 25.79
CA GLU A 280 2.46 7.50 26.28
C GLU A 280 1.50 7.97 25.18
N THR A 281 2.03 8.33 23.99
CA THR A 281 1.20 8.69 22.84
C THR A 281 0.46 7.47 22.31
N ALA A 282 1.17 6.36 22.08
CA ALA A 282 0.55 5.10 21.66
C ALA A 282 -0.48 4.62 22.69
N LYS A 283 -0.14 4.68 23.97
CA LYS A 283 -1.01 4.30 25.09
C LYS A 283 -2.32 5.08 25.12
N SER A 284 -2.24 6.39 24.86
CA SER A 284 -3.40 7.27 24.79
C SER A 284 -4.24 7.00 23.54
N LEU A 285 -3.62 6.80 22.38
CA LEU A 285 -4.31 6.47 21.13
C LEU A 285 -5.04 5.12 21.24
N ILE A 286 -4.37 4.08 21.73
CA ILE A 286 -4.98 2.77 21.99
C ILE A 286 -6.13 2.90 23.00
N GLY A 287 -5.95 3.70 24.06
CA GLY A 287 -7.00 3.99 25.03
C GLY A 287 -8.25 4.61 24.39
N PHE A 288 -8.06 5.57 23.48
CA PHE A 288 -9.15 6.16 22.70
C PHE A 288 -9.84 5.12 21.80
N SER A 289 -9.08 4.28 21.11
CA SER A 289 -9.63 3.19 20.30
C SER A 289 -10.46 2.20 21.12
N ILE A 290 -10.02 1.85 22.33
CA ILE A 290 -10.79 1.02 23.27
C ILE A 290 -12.10 1.70 23.68
N GLU A 291 -12.06 2.99 24.00
CA GLU A 291 -13.22 3.76 24.46
C GLU A 291 -14.29 3.89 23.36
N GLU A 292 -13.89 4.28 22.15
CA GLU A 292 -14.77 4.46 20.99
C GLU A 292 -15.14 3.15 20.29
N PHE A 293 -14.53 2.02 20.66
CA PHE A 293 -14.76 0.73 20.00
C PHE A 293 -16.25 0.35 20.00
N ILE A 294 -16.75 0.04 18.80
CA ILE A 294 -18.03 -0.62 18.56
C ILE A 294 -17.71 -1.90 17.76
N PRO A 295 -18.17 -3.09 18.20
CA PRO A 295 -17.90 -4.33 17.49
C PRO A 295 -18.36 -4.25 16.03
N PRO A 296 -17.50 -4.54 15.04
CA PRO A 296 -17.89 -4.47 13.64
C PRO A 296 -19.00 -5.48 13.36
N LYS A 297 -19.98 -5.11 12.52
CA LYS A 297 -21.06 -6.02 12.10
C LYS A 297 -20.47 -7.12 11.20
N PRO A 298 -20.49 -8.39 11.62
CA PRO A 298 -19.98 -9.47 10.77
C PRO A 298 -20.96 -9.76 9.61
N ALA A 299 -20.44 -10.27 8.50
CA ALA A 299 -21.24 -10.73 7.35
C ALA A 299 -21.97 -12.05 7.66
N LEU A 300 -22.89 -12.03 8.62
CA LEU A 300 -23.68 -13.16 9.09
C LEU A 300 -25.17 -12.82 9.06
N ASN A 301 -26.00 -13.82 8.79
CA ASN A 301 -27.46 -13.69 8.96
C ASN A 301 -27.86 -13.68 10.45
N TRP A 302 -29.13 -13.42 10.74
CA TRP A 302 -29.67 -13.39 12.11
C TRP A 302 -29.34 -14.63 12.95
N SER A 303 -29.32 -15.83 12.34
CA SER A 303 -29.07 -17.09 13.07
C SER A 303 -27.58 -17.20 13.45
N GLY A 304 -26.70 -16.84 12.53
CA GLY A 304 -25.26 -16.73 12.77
C GLY A 304 -24.94 -15.70 13.85
N LEU A 305 -25.58 -14.54 13.81
CA LEU A 305 -25.44 -13.48 14.81
C LEU A 305 -25.87 -13.93 16.21
N ILE A 306 -27.02 -14.61 16.34
CA ILE A 306 -27.48 -15.15 17.63
C ILE A 306 -26.49 -16.20 18.16
N THR A 307 -26.06 -17.13 17.31
CA THR A 307 -25.11 -18.19 17.70
C THR A 307 -23.79 -17.58 18.17
N LYS A 308 -23.28 -16.59 17.44
CA LYS A 308 -22.05 -15.86 17.79
C LYS A 308 -22.19 -15.10 19.11
N LEU A 309 -23.33 -14.41 19.33
CA LEU A 309 -23.58 -13.70 20.59
C LEU A 309 -23.70 -14.64 21.81
N ILE A 310 -24.24 -15.85 21.64
CA ILE A 310 -24.26 -16.87 22.69
C ILE A 310 -22.83 -17.28 23.07
N SER A 311 -21.97 -17.52 22.07
CA SER A 311 -20.55 -17.83 22.30
C SER A 311 -19.85 -16.69 23.03
N TYR A 312 -20.02 -15.46 22.54
CA TYR A 312 -19.46 -14.27 23.17
C TYR A 312 -19.96 -14.08 24.60
N THR A 313 -21.22 -14.37 24.89
CA THR A 313 -21.74 -14.27 26.27
C THR A 313 -21.00 -15.20 27.23
N THR A 314 -20.56 -16.37 26.75
CA THR A 314 -19.74 -17.30 27.54
C THR A 314 -18.32 -16.78 27.74
N GLU A 315 -17.71 -16.25 26.69
CA GLU A 315 -16.36 -15.67 26.70
C GLU A 315 -16.29 -14.41 27.60
N MET A 316 -17.26 -13.50 27.46
CA MET A 316 -17.39 -12.31 28.30
C MET A 316 -17.60 -12.64 29.79
N TYR A 317 -18.25 -13.76 30.11
CA TYR A 317 -18.32 -14.26 31.48
C TYR A 317 -16.94 -14.70 32.00
N GLN A 318 -16.13 -15.37 31.17
CA GLN A 318 -14.77 -15.76 31.53
C GLN A 318 -13.86 -14.55 31.77
N TYR A 319 -14.07 -13.46 31.03
CA TYR A 319 -13.34 -12.20 31.22
C TYR A 319 -13.85 -11.34 32.38
N GLY A 320 -14.95 -11.76 33.05
CA GLY A 320 -15.59 -10.99 34.11
C GLY A 320 -16.40 -9.79 33.62
N TRP A 321 -16.59 -9.63 32.30
CA TRP A 321 -17.44 -8.59 31.71
C TRP A 321 -18.94 -8.88 31.89
N VAL A 322 -19.29 -10.14 32.11
CA VAL A 322 -20.59 -10.57 32.65
C VAL A 322 -20.37 -11.10 34.07
N ALA A 323 -20.99 -10.44 35.06
CA ALA A 323 -20.55 -10.55 36.45
C ALA A 323 -20.73 -11.93 37.10
N ASN A 324 -21.74 -12.71 36.68
CA ASN A 324 -22.04 -14.00 37.31
C ASN A 324 -22.81 -14.95 36.39
N THR A 325 -22.86 -16.22 36.81
CA THR A 325 -23.53 -17.33 36.12
C THR A 325 -25.01 -17.03 35.86
N GLN A 326 -25.73 -16.41 36.80
CA GLN A 326 -27.15 -16.10 36.64
C GLN A 326 -27.39 -15.09 35.51
N THR A 327 -26.58 -14.03 35.44
CA THR A 327 -26.65 -13.03 34.36
C THR A 327 -26.32 -13.67 33.00
N ARG A 328 -25.25 -14.47 32.93
CA ARG A 328 -24.86 -15.21 31.72
C ARG A 328 -25.99 -16.13 31.24
N ASP A 329 -26.52 -16.95 32.14
CA ASP A 329 -27.55 -17.94 31.81
C ASP A 329 -28.86 -17.29 31.37
N TYR A 330 -29.19 -16.10 31.92
CA TYR A 330 -30.31 -15.30 31.44
C TYR A 330 -30.15 -14.97 29.94
N TYR A 331 -29.02 -14.37 29.55
CA TYR A 331 -28.81 -13.96 28.16
C TYR A 331 -28.81 -15.14 27.20
N ILE A 332 -28.07 -16.20 27.52
CA ILE A 332 -28.03 -17.43 26.69
C ILE A 332 -29.43 -18.02 26.53
N THR A 333 -30.21 -18.11 27.63
CA THR A 333 -31.58 -18.63 27.58
C THR A 333 -32.48 -17.76 26.69
N LYS A 334 -32.38 -16.43 26.79
CA LYS A 334 -33.18 -15.51 25.99
C LYS A 334 -32.78 -15.51 24.51
N LEU A 335 -31.50 -15.65 24.20
CA LEU A 335 -31.00 -15.77 22.83
C LEU A 335 -31.44 -17.10 22.19
N ASN A 336 -31.40 -18.20 22.94
CA ASN A 336 -31.95 -19.48 22.47
C ASN A 336 -33.47 -19.42 22.24
N LEU A 337 -34.21 -18.75 23.13
CA LEU A 337 -35.64 -18.50 22.94
C LEU A 337 -35.90 -17.67 21.68
N LEU A 338 -35.13 -16.60 21.46
CA LEU A 338 -35.22 -15.76 20.27
C LEU A 338 -34.99 -16.58 18.99
N ASN A 339 -33.92 -17.38 18.96
CA ASN A 339 -33.62 -18.28 17.83
C ASN A 339 -34.79 -19.23 17.53
N SER A 340 -35.33 -19.88 18.56
CA SER A 340 -36.50 -20.76 18.43
C SER A 340 -37.73 -20.04 17.91
N GLN A 341 -38.02 -18.82 18.39
CA GLN A 341 -39.16 -18.02 17.97
C GLN A 341 -39.05 -17.62 16.49
N ILE A 342 -37.89 -17.12 16.05
CA ILE A 342 -37.65 -16.75 14.65
C ILE A 342 -37.78 -17.98 13.75
N THR A 343 -37.13 -19.09 14.11
CA THR A 343 -37.17 -20.35 13.35
C THR A 343 -38.60 -20.90 13.23
N SER A 344 -39.42 -20.71 14.26
CA SER A 344 -40.81 -21.17 14.28
C SER A 344 -41.80 -20.18 13.64
N GLY A 345 -41.33 -19.09 13.02
CA GLY A 345 -42.18 -18.04 12.44
C GLY A 345 -42.95 -17.19 13.44
N ARG A 346 -42.60 -17.26 14.75
CA ARG A 346 -43.24 -16.47 15.83
C ARG A 346 -42.61 -15.08 15.92
N TYR A 347 -42.65 -14.33 14.83
CA TYR A 347 -41.91 -13.07 14.67
C TYR A 347 -42.30 -11.99 15.68
N LYS A 348 -43.59 -11.87 16.04
CA LYS A 348 -44.05 -10.90 17.05
C LYS A 348 -43.44 -11.18 18.43
N ASP A 349 -43.38 -12.45 18.82
CA ASP A 349 -42.80 -12.86 20.09
C ASP A 349 -41.29 -12.66 20.08
N ALA A 350 -40.62 -12.99 18.98
CA ALA A 350 -39.20 -12.74 18.77
C ALA A 350 -38.85 -11.24 18.88
N CYS A 351 -39.60 -10.35 18.22
CA CYS A 351 -39.41 -8.90 18.38
C CYS A 351 -39.61 -8.44 19.82
N SER A 352 -40.59 -9.02 20.54
CA SER A 352 -40.80 -8.71 21.95
C SER A 352 -39.63 -9.20 22.83
N THR A 353 -39.09 -10.40 22.56
CA THR A 353 -37.90 -10.92 23.24
C THR A 353 -36.70 -10.00 22.99
N LEU A 354 -36.49 -9.54 21.77
CA LEU A 354 -35.37 -8.66 21.42
C LEU A 354 -35.51 -7.27 22.06
N ASN A 355 -36.61 -6.56 21.78
CA ASN A 355 -36.78 -5.16 22.18
C ASN A 355 -37.11 -4.99 23.66
N LYS A 356 -37.95 -5.87 24.23
CA LYS A 356 -38.50 -5.69 25.59
C LYS A 356 -37.84 -6.55 26.65
N ALA A 357 -37.19 -7.66 26.27
CA ALA A 357 -36.47 -8.50 27.22
C ALA A 357 -34.96 -8.29 27.12
N LEU A 358 -34.34 -8.52 25.97
CA LEU A 358 -32.88 -8.43 25.81
C LEU A 358 -32.36 -7.00 25.94
N LEU A 359 -32.74 -6.09 25.03
CA LEU A 359 -32.21 -4.71 25.01
C LEU A 359 -32.47 -3.97 26.33
N VAL A 360 -33.69 -4.04 26.87
CA VAL A 360 -34.02 -3.44 28.18
C VAL A 360 -33.21 -4.04 29.33
N GLN A 361 -32.97 -5.35 29.32
CA GLN A 361 -32.19 -5.99 30.38
C GLN A 361 -30.71 -5.63 30.29
N ILE A 362 -30.16 -5.45 29.08
CA ILE A 362 -28.78 -4.98 28.86
C ILE A 362 -28.57 -3.60 29.50
N GLU A 363 -29.44 -2.63 29.24
CA GLU A 363 -29.36 -1.29 29.87
C GLU A 363 -29.42 -1.36 31.40
N LYS A 364 -30.33 -2.19 31.92
CA LYS A 364 -30.50 -2.38 33.37
C LYS A 364 -29.28 -3.04 34.01
N ASP A 365 -28.70 -4.05 33.36
CA ASP A 365 -27.56 -4.77 33.90
C ASP A 365 -26.28 -3.93 33.82
N LEU A 366 -26.15 -3.02 32.84
CA LEU A 366 -25.10 -2.01 32.83
C LEU A 366 -25.27 -1.05 34.02
N ALA A 367 -26.47 -0.48 34.21
CA ALA A 367 -26.74 0.45 35.30
C ALA A 367 -26.62 -0.16 36.71
N THR A 368 -26.68 -1.49 36.82
CA THR A 368 -26.54 -2.23 38.08
C THR A 368 -25.22 -3.01 38.19
N ASN A 369 -24.23 -2.68 37.35
CA ASN A 369 -22.88 -3.25 37.35
C ASN A 369 -22.87 -4.80 37.26
N LYS A 370 -23.84 -5.38 36.56
CA LYS A 370 -23.90 -6.82 36.26
C LYS A 370 -23.23 -7.15 34.93
N ILE A 371 -23.05 -6.16 34.08
CA ILE A 371 -22.17 -6.20 32.91
C ILE A 371 -21.28 -4.96 32.92
N THR A 372 -20.08 -5.07 32.37
CA THR A 372 -19.17 -3.91 32.17
C THR A 372 -19.52 -3.17 30.88
N THR A 373 -18.86 -2.02 30.63
CA THR A 373 -18.99 -1.28 29.38
C THR A 373 -18.59 -2.15 28.17
N GLU A 374 -17.56 -2.97 28.30
CA GLU A 374 -17.10 -3.90 27.26
C GLU A 374 -18.15 -4.99 27.00
N GLY A 375 -18.69 -5.58 28.06
CA GLY A 375 -19.78 -6.56 27.94
C GLY A 375 -21.03 -5.96 27.30
N TYR A 376 -21.35 -4.71 27.65
CA TYR A 376 -22.44 -3.95 27.05
C TYR A 376 -22.27 -3.78 25.54
N LYS A 377 -21.08 -3.39 25.07
CA LYS A 377 -20.80 -3.19 23.64
C LYS A 377 -21.20 -4.41 22.81
N PHE A 378 -20.74 -5.61 23.18
CA PHE A 378 -21.11 -6.82 22.44
C PHE A 378 -22.60 -7.17 22.57
N LEU A 379 -23.15 -7.16 23.79
CA LEU A 379 -24.55 -7.53 24.01
C LEU A 379 -25.52 -6.60 23.28
N HIS A 380 -25.31 -5.29 23.39
CA HIS A 380 -26.15 -4.27 22.79
C HIS A 380 -26.05 -4.30 21.27
N TYR A 381 -24.84 -4.12 20.71
CA TYR A 381 -24.67 -3.97 19.27
C TYR A 381 -25.00 -5.25 18.50
N TYR A 382 -24.69 -6.44 19.01
CA TYR A 382 -25.14 -7.67 18.34
C TYR A 382 -26.67 -7.85 18.39
N CYS A 383 -27.35 -7.41 19.46
CA CYS A 383 -28.82 -7.37 19.46
C CYS A 383 -29.36 -6.41 18.39
N VAL A 384 -28.71 -5.26 18.18
CA VAL A 384 -29.04 -4.33 17.09
C VAL A 384 -28.79 -4.99 15.72
N TYR A 385 -27.68 -5.68 15.51
CA TYR A 385 -27.42 -6.39 14.24
C TYR A 385 -28.44 -7.51 13.98
N ILE A 386 -28.85 -8.26 15.00
CA ILE A 386 -29.92 -9.26 14.88
C ILE A 386 -31.25 -8.59 14.49
N LYS A 387 -31.52 -7.39 15.01
CA LYS A 387 -32.71 -6.59 14.69
C LYS A 387 -32.72 -6.17 13.21
N GLU A 388 -31.57 -5.79 12.68
CA GLU A 388 -31.41 -5.38 11.28
C GLU A 388 -31.56 -6.55 10.31
N GLU A 389 -31.02 -7.72 10.66
CA GLU A 389 -31.10 -8.95 9.85
C GLU A 389 -32.41 -9.74 10.06
N PHE A 390 -33.39 -9.13 10.72
CA PHE A 390 -34.59 -9.83 11.18
C PHE A 390 -35.49 -10.24 9.99
N PRO A 391 -35.86 -11.53 9.84
CA PRO A 391 -36.52 -12.04 8.64
C PRO A 391 -38.05 -11.81 8.59
N GLY A 392 -38.61 -11.04 9.52
CA GLY A 392 -40.06 -10.87 9.68
C GLY A 392 -40.68 -9.85 8.70
N PRO A 393 -42.01 -9.94 8.43
CA PRO A 393 -42.71 -9.06 7.48
C PRO A 393 -42.86 -7.61 7.96
N LEU A 394 -42.53 -7.33 9.21
CA LEU A 394 -42.45 -5.99 9.78
C LEU A 394 -41.08 -5.85 10.45
N PRO A 395 -40.33 -4.75 10.21
CA PRO A 395 -39.15 -4.48 11.02
C PRO A 395 -39.57 -4.43 12.48
N CYS A 396 -38.76 -4.99 13.38
CA CYS A 396 -39.01 -4.94 14.82
C CYS A 396 -38.86 -3.51 15.37
N LEU A 397 -39.49 -2.49 14.78
CA LEU A 397 -39.34 -1.08 15.18
C LEU A 397 -39.63 -0.87 16.66
#